data_AF-A0A1A5I720-F1
#
_entry.id   AF-A0A1A5I720-F1
#
_cell.length_a   1.000
_cell.length_b   1.000
_cell.length_c   1.000
_cell.angle_alpha   90.00
_cell.angle_beta   90.00
_cell.angle_gamma   90.00
#
_symmetry.space_group_name_H-M   'P 1'
#
loop_
_entity.id
_entity.type
_entity.pdbx_description
1 polymer ?
#
loop_
_entity_poly.entity_id
_entity_poly.type
_entity_poly.pdbx_seq_one_letter_code
_entity_poly.pdbx_strand_id
1 'polypeptide(L)'
;MKSVLLPAIAGMMTVMSGAAFADTAVSAVTDLNVRAGPGPQYPVIGVLAAGQSATLNGCIENSKWCTIAEAGGQGWVYSDYVTADFSGSRVILTQRPHGSSVAIVSPPKDIGNYSTDYTGAIVAGQPAEDAFPPPPAEVRTYVDTHRLDPVYLDGEVVTGATLPDTVELREIPDYNYRYVYVNGQPALIDPQTRRIMYVVR
;
A
#
# COMPACT_ATOMS: atom_id res chain seq x y z
N MET A 1 75.58 -23.34 -14.69
CA MET A 1 74.42 -22.84 -13.90
C MET A 1 73.54 -22.07 -14.87
N LYS A 2 72.33 -22.55 -15.15
CA LYS A 2 71.43 -22.01 -16.21
C LYS A 2 70.30 -21.24 -15.54
N SER A 3 70.25 -19.93 -15.79
CA SER A 3 69.25 -19.00 -15.27
C SER A 3 67.93 -19.17 -16.02
N VAL A 4 66.81 -19.25 -15.31
CA VAL A 4 65.45 -19.23 -15.88
C VAL A 4 64.73 -17.99 -15.37
N LEU A 5 64.40 -17.09 -16.29
CA LEU A 5 63.51 -15.94 -16.11
C LEU A 5 62.07 -16.39 -16.38
N LEU A 6 61.12 -16.04 -15.52
CA LEU A 6 59.68 -16.19 -15.74
C LEU A 6 59.02 -14.80 -15.75
N PRO A 7 58.15 -14.49 -16.73
CA PRO A 7 57.58 -13.15 -16.90
C PRO A 7 56.39 -12.93 -15.96
N ALA A 8 56.28 -11.72 -15.42
CA ALA A 8 55.11 -11.26 -14.68
C ALA A 8 54.01 -10.85 -15.66
N ILE A 9 52.87 -11.55 -15.63
CA ILE A 9 51.65 -11.14 -16.35
C ILE A 9 50.79 -10.36 -15.36
N ALA A 10 50.75 -9.03 -15.52
CA ALA A 10 49.82 -8.16 -14.81
C ALA A 10 48.45 -8.23 -15.48
N GLY A 11 47.50 -8.95 -14.87
CA GLY A 11 46.10 -9.00 -15.31
C GLY A 11 45.35 -7.74 -14.88
N MET A 12 44.91 -6.94 -15.86
CA MET A 12 44.07 -5.76 -15.66
C MET A 12 42.63 -6.22 -15.31
N MET A 13 42.23 -6.15 -14.05
CA MET A 13 40.83 -6.36 -13.65
C MET A 13 40.01 -5.10 -13.99
N THR A 14 39.26 -5.15 -15.10
CA THR A 14 38.20 -4.18 -15.37
C THR A 14 37.00 -4.48 -14.48
N VAL A 15 36.81 -3.68 -13.43
CA VAL A 15 35.60 -3.71 -12.60
C VAL A 15 34.45 -3.11 -13.43
N MET A 16 33.61 -3.95 -14.01
CA MET A 16 32.36 -3.50 -14.63
C MET A 16 31.45 -2.99 -13.52
N SER A 17 31.35 -1.67 -13.40
CA SER A 17 30.37 -1.01 -12.55
C SER A 17 29.01 -1.14 -13.24
N GLY A 18 28.28 -2.23 -12.97
CA GLY A 18 26.87 -2.32 -13.34
C GLY A 18 26.09 -1.24 -12.60
N ALA A 19 25.25 -0.50 -13.31
CA ALA A 19 24.30 0.41 -12.67
C ALA A 19 23.36 -0.44 -11.79
N ALA A 20 23.51 -0.33 -10.47
CA ALA A 20 22.49 -0.80 -9.56
C ALA A 20 21.29 0.14 -9.71
N PHE A 21 20.17 -0.35 -10.26
CA PHE A 21 18.90 0.36 -10.12
C PHE A 21 18.63 0.44 -8.62
N ALA A 22 18.52 1.66 -8.09
CA ALA A 22 18.16 1.84 -6.69
C ALA A 22 16.70 1.42 -6.53
N ASP A 23 16.48 0.30 -5.84
CA ASP A 23 15.16 -0.12 -5.39
C ASP A 23 14.55 1.03 -4.58
N THR A 24 13.47 1.62 -5.10
CA THR A 24 12.82 2.75 -4.41
C THR A 24 12.01 2.20 -3.25
N ALA A 25 12.48 2.41 -2.02
CA ALA A 25 11.71 2.04 -0.84
C ALA A 25 10.53 3.00 -0.64
N VAL A 26 9.35 2.44 -0.40
CA VAL A 26 8.16 3.16 0.05
C VAL A 26 7.79 2.70 1.44
N SER A 27 7.31 3.60 2.30
CA SER A 27 6.71 3.22 3.60
C SER A 27 5.29 3.72 3.73
N ALA A 28 4.42 2.92 4.34
CA ALA A 28 3.04 3.30 4.59
C ALA A 28 2.93 4.32 5.72
N VAL A 29 2.02 5.29 5.57
CA VAL A 29 1.71 6.29 6.60
C VAL A 29 0.61 5.84 7.57
N THR A 30 -0.14 4.81 7.18
CA THR A 30 -1.22 4.17 7.94
C THR A 30 -1.31 2.71 7.50
N ASP A 31 -2.15 1.91 8.14
CA ASP A 31 -2.43 0.56 7.68
C ASP A 31 -3.12 0.59 6.31
N LEU A 32 -2.41 0.10 5.30
CA LEU A 32 -2.81 0.21 3.91
C LEU A 32 -3.09 -1.17 3.32
N ASN A 33 -4.28 -1.34 2.75
CA ASN A 33 -4.59 -2.57 2.02
C ASN A 33 -3.64 -2.73 0.84
N VAL A 34 -3.08 -3.93 0.70
CA VAL A 34 -2.36 -4.38 -0.50
C VAL A 34 -3.32 -5.21 -1.32
N ARG A 35 -3.51 -4.87 -2.60
CA ARG A 35 -4.47 -5.52 -3.50
C ARG A 35 -3.80 -6.32 -4.60
N ALA A 36 -4.53 -7.28 -5.16
CA ALA A 36 -4.09 -8.05 -6.33
C ALA A 36 -3.98 -7.20 -7.62
N GLY A 37 -4.61 -6.02 -7.65
CA GLY A 37 -4.63 -5.13 -8.80
C GLY A 37 -5.07 -3.71 -8.44
N PRO A 38 -5.03 -2.78 -9.41
CA PRO A 38 -5.34 -1.37 -9.20
C PRO A 38 -6.85 -1.12 -9.14
N GLY A 39 -7.41 -1.08 -7.94
CA GLY A 39 -8.81 -0.66 -7.73
C GLY A 39 -9.60 -1.55 -6.78
N PRO A 40 -10.79 -1.09 -6.35
CA PRO A 40 -11.62 -1.81 -5.38
C PRO A 40 -12.19 -3.12 -5.91
N GLN A 41 -12.24 -3.32 -7.23
CA GLN A 41 -12.65 -4.56 -7.88
C GLN A 41 -11.65 -5.72 -7.69
N TYR A 42 -10.41 -5.41 -7.31
CA TYR A 42 -9.41 -6.42 -7.01
C TYR A 42 -9.43 -6.76 -5.51
N PRO A 43 -9.29 -8.04 -5.14
CA PRO A 43 -9.29 -8.45 -3.75
C PRO A 43 -8.11 -7.86 -2.98
N VAL A 44 -8.31 -7.68 -1.68
CA VAL A 44 -7.24 -7.39 -0.72
C VAL A 44 -6.50 -8.69 -0.43
N ILE A 45 -5.17 -8.63 -0.53
CA ILE A 45 -4.26 -9.79 -0.44
C ILE A 45 -3.32 -9.67 0.76
N GLY A 46 -3.33 -8.52 1.42
CA GLY A 46 -2.59 -8.25 2.64
C GLY A 46 -2.73 -6.80 3.10
N VAL A 47 -1.98 -6.41 4.13
CA VAL A 47 -2.01 -5.06 4.71
C VAL A 47 -0.60 -4.55 5.00
N LEU A 48 -0.11 -3.57 4.26
CA LEU A 48 1.12 -2.86 4.56
C LEU A 48 0.91 -2.00 5.82
N ALA A 49 1.41 -2.46 6.96
CA ALA A 49 1.19 -1.78 8.25
C ALA A 49 1.82 -0.38 8.28
N ALA A 50 1.27 0.51 9.12
CA ALA A 50 1.84 1.85 9.30
C ALA A 50 3.34 1.79 9.64
N GLY A 51 4.16 2.56 8.92
CA GLY A 51 5.62 2.57 9.06
C GLY A 51 6.35 1.41 8.37
N GLN A 52 5.65 0.33 8.01
CA GLN A 52 6.23 -0.77 7.25
C GLN A 52 6.66 -0.28 5.86
N SER A 53 7.80 -0.81 5.39
CA SER A 53 8.34 -0.48 4.07
C SER A 53 8.22 -1.64 3.09
N ALA A 54 8.13 -1.31 1.80
CA ALA A 54 8.14 -2.23 0.68
C ALA A 54 8.94 -1.64 -0.49
N THR A 55 9.36 -2.47 -1.43
CA THR A 55 10.04 -2.01 -2.65
C THR A 55 9.01 -1.59 -3.70
N LEU A 56 9.10 -0.37 -4.20
CA LEU A 56 8.28 0.15 -5.28
C LEU A 56 8.82 -0.34 -6.63
N ASN A 57 7.97 -1.03 -7.40
CA ASN A 57 8.32 -1.49 -8.75
C ASN A 57 7.90 -0.48 -9.82
N GLY A 58 6.85 0.32 -9.58
CA GLY A 58 6.40 1.36 -10.49
C GLY A 58 4.96 1.81 -10.24
N CYS A 59 4.51 2.80 -11.00
CA CYS A 59 3.16 3.35 -10.91
C CYS A 59 2.48 3.36 -12.28
N ILE A 60 1.15 3.25 -12.29
CA ILE A 60 0.38 3.42 -13.52
C ILE A 60 0.35 4.91 -13.89
N GLU A 61 0.53 5.21 -15.17
CA GLU A 61 0.45 6.58 -15.67
C GLU A 61 -0.95 7.17 -15.45
N ASN A 62 -1.02 8.43 -15.02
CA ASN A 62 -2.28 9.14 -14.70
C ASN A 62 -3.18 8.42 -13.68
N SER A 63 -2.59 7.58 -12.84
CA SER A 63 -3.28 6.84 -11.79
C SER A 63 -2.52 6.99 -10.47
N LYS A 64 -3.26 6.78 -9.38
CA LYS A 64 -2.71 6.75 -8.02
C LYS A 64 -2.37 5.33 -7.55
N TRP A 65 -2.38 4.36 -8.46
CA TRP A 65 -2.02 2.99 -8.15
C TRP A 65 -0.57 2.71 -8.49
N CYS A 66 0.16 2.16 -7.52
CA CYS A 66 1.53 1.73 -7.67
C CYS A 66 1.68 0.28 -7.24
N THR A 67 2.58 -0.44 -7.89
CA THR A 67 2.89 -1.83 -7.56
C THR A 67 4.14 -1.91 -6.69
N ILE A 68 4.08 -2.76 -5.67
CA ILE A 68 5.16 -3.06 -4.76
C ILE A 68 5.54 -4.54 -4.87
N ALA A 69 6.80 -4.85 -4.55
CA ALA A 69 7.24 -6.23 -4.40
C ALA A 69 6.63 -6.87 -3.14
N GLU A 70 6.20 -8.13 -3.28
CA GLU A 70 5.62 -8.97 -2.22
C GLU A 70 6.15 -10.42 -2.40
N ALA A 71 6.13 -11.26 -1.36
CA ALA A 71 6.69 -12.62 -1.45
C ALA A 71 5.96 -13.53 -2.45
N GLY A 72 4.65 -13.36 -2.60
CA GLY A 72 3.82 -14.07 -3.58
C GLY A 72 3.76 -13.42 -4.96
N GLY A 73 4.48 -12.30 -5.19
CA GLY A 73 4.58 -11.62 -6.47
C GLY A 73 4.43 -10.10 -6.38
N GLN A 74 3.46 -9.55 -7.10
CA GLN A 74 3.20 -8.10 -7.15
C GLN A 74 1.97 -7.75 -6.33
N GLY A 75 2.10 -6.81 -5.41
CA GLY A 75 0.98 -6.17 -4.73
C GLY A 75 0.73 -4.77 -5.28
N TRP A 76 -0.48 -4.24 -5.05
CA TRP A 76 -0.88 -2.90 -5.47
C TRP A 76 -1.32 -2.06 -4.27
N VAL A 77 -0.81 -0.84 -4.19
CA VAL A 77 -1.07 0.13 -3.12
C VAL A 77 -1.44 1.49 -3.70
N TYR A 78 -2.19 2.27 -2.92
CA TYR A 78 -2.60 3.61 -3.30
C TYR A 78 -1.56 4.65 -2.89
N SER A 79 -1.07 5.45 -3.83
CA SER A 79 0.10 6.32 -3.70
C SER A 79 -0.07 7.50 -2.75
N ASP A 80 -1.31 7.81 -2.34
CA ASP A 80 -1.58 8.84 -1.32
C ASP A 80 -1.20 8.38 0.09
N TYR A 81 -1.04 7.07 0.32
CA TYR A 81 -0.80 6.48 1.64
C TYR A 81 0.60 5.89 1.80
N VAL A 82 1.48 6.12 0.84
CA VAL A 82 2.89 5.74 0.94
C VAL A 82 3.79 6.93 0.67
N THR A 83 4.90 6.98 1.38
CA THR A 83 5.97 7.97 1.17
C THR A 83 7.20 7.30 0.58
N ALA A 84 7.91 8.00 -0.30
CA ALA A 84 9.23 7.62 -0.79
C ALA A 84 10.21 8.78 -0.58
N ASP A 85 11.50 8.45 -0.51
CA ASP A 85 12.57 9.44 -0.59
C ASP A 85 12.93 9.72 -2.05
N PHE A 86 12.88 10.99 -2.44
CA PHE A 86 13.42 11.45 -3.70
C PHE A 86 14.50 12.50 -3.43
N SER A 87 15.76 12.12 -3.64
CA SER A 87 16.92 13.00 -3.46
C SER A 87 17.02 13.61 -2.05
N GLY A 88 16.73 12.81 -1.00
CA GLY A 88 16.78 13.25 0.39
C GLY A 88 15.52 13.95 0.89
N SER A 89 14.48 14.05 0.05
CA SER A 89 13.18 14.59 0.42
C SER A 89 12.13 13.49 0.51
N ARG A 90 11.62 13.24 1.71
CA ARG A 90 10.50 12.32 1.94
C ARG A 90 9.18 12.99 1.58
N VAL A 91 8.49 12.47 0.57
CA VAL A 91 7.21 13.01 0.09
C VAL A 91 6.19 11.90 -0.11
N ILE A 92 4.90 12.25 -0.12
CA ILE A 92 3.82 11.34 -0.52
C ILE A 92 4.02 10.97 -2.00
N LEU A 93 3.89 9.70 -2.35
CA LEU A 93 4.27 9.18 -3.66
C LEU A 93 3.46 9.78 -4.82
N THR A 94 2.22 10.19 -4.57
CA THR A 94 1.41 11.00 -5.49
C THR A 94 2.05 12.35 -5.84
N GLN A 95 2.76 12.96 -4.89
CA GLN A 95 3.35 14.29 -4.98
C GLN A 95 4.83 14.26 -5.42
N ARG A 96 5.29 13.12 -5.94
CA ARG A 96 6.69 12.94 -6.36
C ARG A 96 7.11 13.98 -7.41
N PRO A 97 8.38 14.45 -7.39
CA PRO A 97 8.88 15.39 -8.39
C PRO A 97 8.78 14.83 -9.82
N HIS A 98 8.52 15.72 -10.78
CA HIS A 98 8.62 15.37 -12.20
C HIS A 98 10.05 14.89 -12.52
N GLY A 99 10.16 13.76 -13.22
CA GLY A 99 11.46 13.15 -13.51
C GLY A 99 11.99 12.23 -12.40
N SER A 100 11.24 11.99 -11.32
CA SER A 100 11.49 10.85 -10.43
C SER A 100 11.49 9.59 -11.30
N SER A 101 12.60 8.84 -11.35
CA SER A 101 12.81 7.68 -12.23
C SER A 101 11.94 6.45 -11.88
N VAL A 102 10.75 6.67 -11.34
CA VAL A 102 9.73 5.66 -11.06
C VAL A 102 9.25 5.10 -12.38
N ALA A 103 9.36 3.77 -12.53
CA ALA A 103 8.90 3.10 -13.74
C ALA A 103 7.39 3.26 -13.94
N ILE A 104 6.98 3.37 -15.21
CA ILE A 104 5.57 3.32 -15.60
C ILE A 104 5.20 1.86 -15.85
N VAL A 105 4.16 1.39 -15.18
CA VAL A 105 3.64 0.01 -15.32
C VAL A 105 2.22 0.01 -15.87
N SER A 106 1.77 -1.14 -16.36
CA SER A 106 0.38 -1.36 -16.78
C SER A 106 -0.39 -2.22 -15.77
N PRO A 107 -1.71 -2.04 -15.63
CA PRO A 107 -2.56 -2.93 -14.85
C PRO A 107 -2.47 -4.40 -15.31
N PRO A 108 -2.71 -5.38 -14.42
CA PRO A 108 -2.90 -6.77 -14.81
C PRO A 108 -4.06 -6.89 -15.80
N LYS A 109 -3.87 -7.67 -16.87
CA LYS A 109 -4.89 -7.87 -17.92
C LYS A 109 -6.02 -8.81 -17.47
N ASP A 110 -5.72 -9.70 -16.53
CA ASP A 110 -6.64 -10.75 -16.08
C ASP A 110 -7.06 -10.49 -14.63
N ILE A 111 -8.31 -10.11 -14.41
CA ILE A 111 -8.86 -9.80 -13.06
C ILE A 111 -9.01 -11.09 -12.20
N GLY A 112 -9.00 -12.27 -12.82
CA GLY A 112 -9.27 -13.56 -12.15
C GLY A 112 -8.06 -14.47 -11.91
N ASN A 113 -6.86 -14.09 -12.33
CA ASN A 113 -5.65 -14.92 -12.14
C ASN A 113 -4.63 -14.18 -11.27
N TYR A 114 -4.86 -14.22 -9.95
CA TYR A 114 -3.94 -13.71 -8.95
C TYR A 114 -3.49 -14.87 -8.05
N SER A 115 -2.19 -14.92 -7.75
CA SER A 115 -1.61 -15.96 -6.87
C SER A 115 -2.17 -15.78 -5.46
N THR A 116 -3.00 -16.68 -4.95
CA THR A 116 -3.47 -16.62 -3.54
C THR A 116 -2.44 -17.06 -2.51
N ASP A 117 -1.25 -17.49 -2.96
CA ASP A 117 -0.14 -17.92 -2.12
C ASP A 117 0.60 -16.70 -1.58
N TYR A 118 -0.08 -15.93 -0.72
CA TYR A 118 0.46 -14.75 -0.06
C TYR A 118 1.12 -15.18 1.24
N THR A 119 2.44 -15.36 1.22
CA THR A 119 3.24 -15.74 2.38
C THR A 119 3.83 -14.52 3.07
N GLY A 120 2.97 -13.65 3.60
CA GLY A 120 3.30 -12.78 4.73
C GLY A 120 4.63 -12.03 4.71
N ALA A 121 5.22 -11.69 3.55
CA ALA A 121 6.37 -10.77 3.51
C ALA A 121 5.96 -9.32 3.77
N ILE A 122 4.65 -9.10 3.79
CA ILE A 122 4.01 -8.23 4.74
C ILE A 122 4.01 -8.92 6.11
N VAL A 123 5.19 -9.04 6.74
CA VAL A 123 5.26 -9.60 8.09
C VAL A 123 4.60 -8.58 8.99
N ALA A 124 3.58 -9.03 9.72
CA ALA A 124 3.06 -8.38 10.91
C ALA A 124 4.22 -8.22 11.93
N GLY A 125 5.08 -7.22 11.71
CA GLY A 125 5.77 -6.56 12.79
C GLY A 125 4.67 -6.05 13.70
N GLN A 126 4.78 -6.39 14.99
CA GLN A 126 3.84 -6.11 16.08
C GLN A 126 2.87 -4.96 15.78
N PRO A 127 1.55 -5.14 16.03
CA PRO A 127 0.57 -4.09 15.76
C PRO A 127 1.14 -2.77 16.27
N ALA A 128 1.22 -1.78 15.39
CA ALA A 128 1.55 -0.44 15.81
C ALA A 128 0.55 -0.12 16.93
N GLU A 129 1.06 -0.07 18.16
CA GLU A 129 0.22 0.24 19.30
C GLU A 129 -0.33 1.66 19.06
N ASP A 130 -1.67 1.67 18.97
CA ASP A 130 -2.59 2.79 18.81
C ASP A 130 -2.77 3.43 17.41
N ALA A 131 -3.27 2.62 16.47
CA ALA A 131 -4.16 3.08 15.40
C ALA A 131 -5.65 2.90 15.83
N PHE A 132 -6.08 3.63 16.85
CA PHE A 132 -7.41 3.54 17.52
C PHE A 132 -7.73 2.15 18.12
N PRO A 133 -8.24 2.09 19.38
CA PRO A 133 -8.69 0.82 19.93
C PRO A 133 -9.82 0.26 19.05
N PRO A 134 -9.85 -1.08 18.84
CA PRO A 134 -10.92 -1.68 18.07
C PRO A 134 -12.28 -1.33 18.71
N PRO A 135 -13.32 -1.10 17.88
CA PRO A 135 -14.64 -0.79 18.38
C PRO A 135 -15.22 -1.98 19.17
N PRO A 136 -16.18 -1.75 20.09
CA PRO A 136 -16.84 -2.81 20.84
C PRO A 136 -17.41 -3.91 19.92
N ALA A 137 -17.48 -5.14 20.43
CA ALA A 137 -17.93 -6.29 19.64
C ALA A 137 -19.38 -6.13 19.14
N GLU A 138 -20.21 -5.43 19.92
CA GLU A 138 -21.60 -5.11 19.61
C GLU A 138 -21.70 -4.20 18.38
N VAL A 139 -20.81 -3.21 18.28
CA VAL A 139 -20.73 -2.31 17.12
C VAL A 139 -20.33 -3.09 15.87
N ARG A 140 -19.29 -3.95 15.97
CA ARG A 140 -18.85 -4.78 14.85
C ARG A 140 -19.97 -5.70 14.36
N THR A 141 -20.69 -6.32 15.31
CA THR A 141 -21.83 -7.19 15.02
C THR A 141 -22.98 -6.43 14.38
N TYR A 142 -23.28 -5.22 14.87
CA TYR A 142 -24.33 -4.37 14.29
C TYR A 142 -24.02 -4.03 12.84
N VAL A 143 -22.80 -3.56 12.55
CA VAL A 143 -22.34 -3.21 11.20
C VAL A 143 -22.43 -4.42 10.26
N ASP A 144 -21.99 -5.61 10.70
CA ASP A 144 -22.01 -6.81 9.87
C ASP A 144 -23.44 -7.33 9.57
N THR A 145 -24.35 -7.21 10.54
CA THR A 145 -25.75 -7.66 10.41
C THR A 145 -26.63 -6.65 9.68
N HIS A 146 -26.28 -5.36 9.69
CA HIS A 146 -27.04 -4.27 9.06
C HIS A 146 -26.28 -3.70 7.86
N ARG A 147 -25.98 -4.57 6.88
CA ARG A 147 -25.23 -4.18 5.68
C ARG A 147 -25.98 -3.16 4.85
N LEU A 148 -25.22 -2.24 4.26
CA LEU A 148 -25.72 -1.20 3.35
C LEU A 148 -25.18 -1.44 1.95
N ASP A 149 -25.85 -0.88 0.95
CA ASP A 149 -25.31 -0.84 -0.41
C ASP A 149 -24.02 -0.02 -0.43
N PRO A 150 -22.91 -0.56 -0.98
CA PRO A 150 -21.64 0.15 -0.98
C PRO A 150 -21.65 1.40 -1.84
N VAL A 151 -21.05 2.46 -1.32
CA VAL A 151 -20.69 3.64 -2.09
C VAL A 151 -19.30 3.43 -2.69
N TYR A 152 -19.21 3.56 -4.02
CA TYR A 152 -17.94 3.42 -4.73
C TYR A 152 -17.31 4.80 -4.91
N LEU A 153 -16.08 4.94 -4.39
CA LEU A 153 -15.28 6.16 -4.46
C LEU A 153 -13.92 5.85 -5.06
N ASP A 154 -13.31 6.87 -5.66
CA ASP A 154 -11.94 6.77 -6.12
C ASP A 154 -10.98 6.66 -4.93
N GLY A 155 -10.15 5.63 -4.98
CA GLY A 155 -9.05 5.40 -4.04
C GLY A 155 -9.27 4.33 -3.00
N GLU A 156 -8.35 4.26 -2.03
CA GLU A 156 -8.34 3.22 -1.00
C GLU A 156 -8.98 3.70 0.29
N VAL A 157 -9.72 2.78 0.93
CA VAL A 157 -10.39 3.01 2.21
C VAL A 157 -9.42 2.67 3.33
N VAL A 158 -8.92 3.69 4.02
CA VAL A 158 -7.98 3.55 5.15
C VAL A 158 -8.32 4.50 6.27
N THR A 159 -7.82 4.20 7.46
CA THR A 159 -7.95 5.06 8.64
C THR A 159 -7.32 6.44 8.40
N GLY A 160 -8.03 7.50 8.83
CA GLY A 160 -7.64 8.90 8.69
C GLY A 160 -8.11 9.57 7.39
N ALA A 161 -8.54 8.81 6.38
CA ALA A 161 -9.11 9.36 5.15
C ALA A 161 -10.41 10.13 5.43
N THR A 162 -10.73 11.15 4.63
CA THR A 162 -11.95 11.96 4.79
C THR A 162 -12.93 11.64 3.67
N LEU A 163 -14.19 11.37 4.01
CA LEU A 163 -15.25 11.10 3.04
C LEU A 163 -15.90 12.40 2.53
N PRO A 164 -16.25 12.48 1.22
CA PRO A 164 -17.05 13.56 0.67
C PRO A 164 -18.37 13.75 1.44
N ASP A 165 -18.87 14.98 1.52
CA ASP A 165 -20.15 15.33 2.16
C ASP A 165 -21.37 14.67 1.51
N THR A 166 -21.26 14.32 0.23
CA THR A 166 -22.27 13.59 -0.55
C THR A 166 -22.52 12.15 -0.07
N VAL A 167 -21.63 11.57 0.73
CA VAL A 167 -21.80 10.20 1.22
C VAL A 167 -22.75 10.18 2.41
N GLU A 168 -23.84 9.44 2.32
CA GLU A 168 -24.76 9.29 3.46
C GLU A 168 -24.15 8.35 4.52
N LEU A 169 -24.23 8.76 5.78
CA LEU A 169 -23.70 8.01 6.92
C LEU A 169 -24.84 7.46 7.76
N ARG A 170 -24.78 6.18 8.12
CA ARG A 170 -25.78 5.52 8.96
C ARG A 170 -25.39 5.53 10.43
N GLU A 171 -26.36 5.75 11.30
CA GLU A 171 -26.15 5.74 12.75
C GLU A 171 -25.99 4.32 13.30
N ILE A 172 -25.16 4.20 14.33
CA ILE A 172 -25.01 2.99 15.13
C ILE A 172 -25.64 3.28 16.49
N PRO A 173 -26.58 2.44 16.98
CA PRO A 173 -27.18 2.63 18.30
C PRO A 173 -26.12 2.73 19.41
N ASP A 174 -26.31 3.68 20.32
CA ASP A 174 -25.47 3.89 21.51
C ASP A 174 -23.96 4.07 21.20
N TYR A 175 -23.63 4.60 20.02
CA TYR A 175 -22.24 4.81 19.62
C TYR A 175 -22.02 6.15 18.91
N ASN A 176 -20.86 6.78 19.15
CA ASN A 176 -20.58 8.14 18.69
C ASN A 176 -20.19 8.21 17.20
N TYR A 177 -19.75 7.09 16.62
CA TYR A 177 -19.41 7.03 15.20
C TYR A 177 -20.56 6.50 14.37
N ARG A 178 -20.60 6.96 13.13
CA ARG A 178 -21.50 6.45 12.09
C ARG A 178 -20.76 5.43 11.24
N TYR A 179 -21.48 4.69 10.41
CA TYR A 179 -20.87 3.74 9.48
C TYR A 179 -21.41 3.89 8.06
N VAL A 180 -20.57 3.49 7.10
CA VAL A 180 -20.94 3.32 5.68
C VAL A 180 -20.06 2.22 5.08
N TYR A 181 -20.53 1.60 4.01
CA TYR A 181 -19.73 0.70 3.19
C TYR A 181 -19.10 1.50 2.05
N VAL A 182 -17.78 1.69 2.06
CA VAL A 182 -17.06 2.35 0.97
C VAL A 182 -16.25 1.31 0.22
N ASN A 183 -16.38 1.22 -1.10
CA ASN A 183 -15.67 0.24 -1.91
C ASN A 183 -15.83 -1.21 -1.40
N GLY A 184 -17.00 -1.51 -0.81
CA GLY A 184 -17.33 -2.81 -0.20
C GLY A 184 -16.80 -3.02 1.22
N GLN A 185 -16.06 -2.08 1.79
CA GLN A 185 -15.49 -2.18 3.14
C GLN A 185 -16.32 -1.37 4.15
N PRO A 186 -16.70 -1.94 5.29
CA PRO A 186 -17.35 -1.20 6.35
C PRO A 186 -16.34 -0.27 7.02
N ALA A 187 -16.66 1.01 7.12
CA ALA A 187 -15.87 2.00 7.82
C ALA A 187 -16.69 2.64 8.94
N LEU A 188 -16.03 2.99 10.04
CA LEU A 188 -16.55 3.84 11.11
C LEU A 188 -16.03 5.26 10.91
N ILE A 189 -16.93 6.24 11.01
CA ILE A 189 -16.71 7.62 10.61
C ILE A 189 -17.10 8.55 11.74
N ASP A 190 -16.21 9.48 12.06
CA ASP A 190 -16.56 10.62 12.89
C ASP A 190 -17.53 11.52 12.10
N PRO A 191 -18.78 11.69 12.56
CA PRO A 191 -19.79 12.45 11.83
C PRO A 191 -19.48 13.95 11.71
N GLN A 192 -18.61 14.50 12.56
CA GLN A 192 -18.25 15.92 12.53
C GLN A 192 -17.17 16.20 11.48
N THR A 193 -16.13 15.36 11.46
CA THR A 193 -14.96 15.55 10.57
C THR A 193 -15.06 14.76 9.27
N ARG A 194 -16.00 13.80 9.19
CA ARG A 194 -16.12 12.81 8.12
C ARG A 194 -14.86 11.97 7.91
N ARG A 195 -14.00 11.90 8.93
CA ARG A 195 -12.80 11.06 8.91
C ARG A 195 -13.14 9.62 9.23
N ILE A 196 -12.52 8.70 8.50
CA ILE A 196 -12.53 7.28 8.79
C ILE A 196 -11.71 7.06 10.06
N MET A 197 -12.38 6.68 11.13
CA MET A 197 -11.76 6.39 12.43
C MET A 197 -11.30 4.94 12.50
N TYR A 198 -12.00 4.05 11.80
CA TYR A 198 -11.68 2.63 11.77
C TYR A 198 -12.21 1.99 10.50
N VAL A 199 -11.41 1.16 9.84
CA VAL A 199 -11.90 0.27 8.77
C VAL A 199 -12.12 -1.10 9.39
N VAL A 200 -13.35 -1.59 9.32
CA VAL A 200 -13.72 -2.90 9.85
C VAL A 200 -13.13 -3.95 8.91
N ARG A 201 -12.09 -4.63 9.40
CA ARG A 201 -11.39 -5.74 8.72
C ARG A 201 -11.86 -7.09 9.26
#